data_AF-A0A356AMM7-F1
#
_entry.id   AF-A0A356AMM7-F1
#
_cell.length_a   1.000
_cell.length_b   1.000
_cell.length_c   1.000
_cell.angle_alpha   90.00
_cell.angle_beta   90.00
_cell.angle_gamma   90.00
#
_symmetry.space_group_name_H-M   'P 1'
#
loop_
_entity.id
_entity.type
_entity.pdbx_description
1 polymer ?
#
loop_
_entity_poly.entity_id
_entity_poly.type
_entity_poly.pdbx_seq_one_letter_code
_entity_poly.pdbx_strand_id
1 'polypeptide(L)' 'QTADEQILPNGTAFLSDLGMTGPVRSVLGVKPELVIEKMHTKMPVRFDIAGGDCHMDGALFSIDEKNGRAVSVERIQIK' A
#
# COMPACT_ATOMS: atom_id res chain seq x y z
N GLN A 1 -0.87 1.58 3.72
CA GLN A 1 -2.05 0.70 3.71
C GLN A 1 -3.16 1.32 4.57
N THR A 2 -4.40 1.40 4.04
CA THR A 2 -5.56 1.85 4.83
C THR A 2 -6.06 0.74 5.77
N ALA A 3 -6.95 1.06 6.71
CA ALA A 3 -7.49 0.11 7.70
C ALA A 3 -9.03 0.03 7.60
N ASP A 4 -9.54 0.07 6.36
CA ASP A 4 -10.96 0.07 6.03
C ASP A 4 -11.39 -1.21 5.30
N GLU A 5 -10.64 -2.30 5.51
CA GLU A 5 -10.95 -3.61 5.01
C GLU A 5 -12.33 -4.09 5.49
N GLN A 6 -13.17 -4.50 4.55
CA GLN A 6 -14.51 -5.01 4.86
C GLN A 6 -15.08 -5.85 3.72
N ILE A 7 -16.16 -6.57 4.01
CA ILE A 7 -17.02 -7.19 3.00
C ILE A 7 -18.24 -6.28 2.83
N LEU A 8 -18.43 -5.76 1.62
CA LEU A 8 -19.54 -4.89 1.27
C LEU A 8 -20.86 -5.67 1.15
N PRO A 9 -22.02 -4.98 1.15
CA PRO A 9 -23.28 -5.60 0.76
C PRO A 9 -23.14 -6.34 -0.57
N ASN A 10 -23.74 -7.53 -0.65
CA ASN A 10 -23.64 -8.48 -1.78
C ASN A 10 -22.31 -9.25 -1.90
N GLY A 11 -21.40 -9.14 -0.93
CA GLY A 11 -20.29 -10.08 -0.77
C GLY A 11 -18.99 -9.71 -1.49
N THR A 12 -18.79 -8.43 -1.83
CA THR A 12 -17.53 -7.94 -2.42
C THR A 12 -16.54 -7.57 -1.31
N ALA A 13 -15.33 -8.15 -1.32
CA ALA A 13 -14.24 -7.67 -0.46
C ALA A 13 -13.72 -6.31 -0.93
N PHE A 14 -13.42 -5.43 0.01
CA PHE A 14 -12.99 -4.06 -0.26
C PHE A 14 -11.86 -3.65 0.68
N LEU A 15 -10.93 -2.84 0.15
CA LEU A 15 -9.89 -2.11 0.87
C LEU A 15 -9.52 -0.89 0.01
N SER A 16 -9.49 0.32 0.57
CA SER A 16 -9.25 1.53 -0.24
C SER A 16 -7.86 1.59 -0.85
N ASP A 17 -6.82 1.26 -0.08
CA ASP A 17 -5.43 1.26 -0.55
C ASP A 17 -4.66 0.08 0.06
N LEU A 18 -4.16 -0.80 -0.81
CA LEU A 18 -3.42 -2.01 -0.44
C LEU A 18 -2.11 -1.70 0.30
N GLY A 19 -1.56 -0.50 0.10
CA GLY A 19 -0.26 -0.08 0.62
C GLY A 19 0.88 -0.27 -0.38
N MET A 20 2.10 -0.36 0.15
CA MET A 20 3.33 -0.40 -0.63
C MET A 20 4.14 -1.65 -0.27
N THR A 21 4.88 -2.17 -1.25
CA THR A 21 5.98 -3.11 -1.00
C THR A 21 7.28 -2.45 -1.45
N GLY A 22 8.16 -2.14 -0.51
CA GLY A 22 9.34 -1.33 -0.81
C GLY A 22 9.99 -0.68 0.42
N PRO A 23 10.87 0.30 0.21
CA PRO A 23 11.72 0.88 1.25
C PRO A 23 10.92 1.58 2.37
N VAL A 24 11.19 1.22 3.62
CA VAL A 24 10.46 1.75 4.79
C VAL A 24 10.78 3.22 5.05
N ARG A 25 12.06 3.59 4.98
CA ARG A 25 12.52 4.97 5.25
C ARG A 25 12.57 5.77 3.95
N SER A 26 11.40 6.04 3.40
CA SER A 26 11.23 6.73 2.12
C SER A 26 9.99 7.64 2.13
N VAL A 27 9.85 8.47 1.10
CA VAL A 27 8.59 9.17 0.81
C VAL A 27 7.99 8.52 -0.44
N LEU A 28 7.05 7.59 -0.22
CA LEU A 28 6.44 6.77 -1.27
C LEU A 28 7.48 6.08 -2.18
N GLY A 29 8.54 5.53 -1.59
CA GLY A 29 9.61 4.82 -2.30
C GLY A 29 10.76 5.72 -2.79
N VAL A 30 10.62 7.04 -2.74
CA VAL A 30 11.66 8.00 -3.16
C VAL A 30 12.53 8.40 -1.98
N LYS A 31 13.82 8.69 -2.25
CA LYS A 31 14.73 9.28 -1.26
C LYS A 31 14.13 10.56 -0.65
N PRO A 32 13.98 10.65 0.70
CA PRO A 32 13.27 11.76 1.34
C PRO A 32 13.79 13.15 0.96
N GLU A 33 15.11 13.30 0.86
CA GLU A 33 15.78 14.57 0.56
C GLU A 33 15.35 15.17 -0.79
N LEU A 34 15.11 14.33 -1.81
CA LEU A 34 14.70 14.78 -3.15
C LEU A 34 13.26 15.28 -3.16
N VAL A 35 12.38 14.65 -2.38
CA VAL A 35 10.99 15.10 -2.24
C VAL A 35 10.93 16.39 -1.44
N ILE A 36 11.72 16.50 -0.37
CA ILE A 36 11.82 17.73 0.42
C ILE A 36 12.32 18.90 -0.44
N GLU A 37 13.40 18.70 -1.23
CA GLU A 37 13.92 19.71 -2.13
C GLU A 37 12.86 20.17 -3.14
N LYS A 38 12.15 19.24 -3.78
CA LYS A 38 11.07 19.56 -4.73
C LYS A 38 9.95 20.35 -4.07
N MET A 39 9.53 19.95 -2.87
CA MET A 39 8.42 20.60 -2.17
C MET A 39 8.80 21.98 -1.64
N HIS A 40 10.05 22.18 -1.22
CA HIS A 40 10.55 23.45 -0.71
C HIS A 40 10.84 24.44 -1.86
N THR A 41 11.60 24.02 -2.87
CA THR A 41 12.06 24.90 -3.96
C THR A 41 11.01 25.12 -5.05
N LYS A 42 10.04 24.20 -5.17
CA LYS A 42 9.08 24.12 -6.28
C LYS A 42 9.73 23.96 -7.66
N MET A 43 11.02 23.65 -7.71
CA MET A 43 11.76 23.40 -8.95
C MET A 43 11.71 21.91 -9.34
N PRO A 44 11.93 21.57 -10.62
CA PRO A 44 12.09 20.18 -11.03
C PRO A 44 13.28 19.53 -10.34
N VAL A 45 13.04 18.38 -9.70
CA VAL A 45 14.06 17.52 -9.08
C VAL A 45 13.89 16.12 -9.65
N ARG A 46 14.99 15.49 -10.07
CA ARG A 46 14.98 14.10 -10.53
C ARG A 46 14.87 13.17 -9.33
N PHE A 47 13.81 12.37 -9.28
CA PHE A 47 13.62 11.38 -8.23
C PHE A 47 14.51 10.16 -8.43
N ASP A 48 14.95 9.60 -7.30
CA ASP A 48 15.72 8.37 -7.20
C ASP A 48 15.15 7.52 -6.05
N ILE A 49 15.24 6.19 -6.20
CA ILE A 49 14.60 5.23 -5.31
C ILE A 49 15.39 5.13 -4.00
N ALA A 50 14.68 5.11 -2.87
CA ALA A 50 15.29 4.87 -1.57
C ALA A 50 15.82 3.43 -1.48
N GLY A 51 16.95 3.22 -0.80
CA GLY A 51 17.46 1.89 -0.46
C GLY A 51 17.12 1.50 0.98
N GLY A 52 17.71 0.39 1.44
CA GLY A 52 17.60 -0.08 2.83
C GLY A 52 16.48 -1.11 3.04
N ASP A 53 16.04 -1.23 4.29
CA ASP A 53 15.01 -2.20 4.70
C ASP A 53 13.69 -1.97 3.96
N CYS A 54 13.07 -3.05 3.55
CA CYS A 54 11.78 -3.04 2.87
C CYS A 54 10.70 -3.68 3.73
N HIS A 55 9.48 -3.15 3.63
CA HIS A 55 8.27 -3.81 4.11
C HIS A 55 7.42 -4.29 2.93
N MET A 56 6.46 -5.16 3.20
CA MET A 56 5.47 -5.63 2.23
C MET A 56 4.07 -5.49 2.83
N ASP A 57 3.27 -4.62 2.23
CA ASP A 57 1.83 -4.59 2.46
C ASP A 57 1.10 -5.47 1.42
N GLY A 58 0.03 -6.15 1.86
CA GLY A 58 -0.85 -6.94 1.00
C GLY A 58 -2.21 -7.17 1.65
N ALA A 59 -3.06 -7.95 0.99
CA ALA A 59 -4.35 -8.37 1.54
C ALA A 59 -4.63 -9.82 1.15
N LEU A 60 -5.19 -10.58 2.09
CA LEU A 60 -5.64 -11.95 1.89
C LEU A 60 -7.17 -11.95 1.84
N PHE A 61 -7.73 -12.37 0.71
CA PHE A 61 -9.16 -12.54 0.53
C PHE A 61 -9.50 -14.03 0.46
N SER A 62 -10.50 -14.46 1.23
CA SER A 62 -11.07 -15.80 1.12
C SER A 62 -12.38 -15.74 0.35
N ILE A 63 -12.56 -16.58 -0.67
CA ILE A 63 -13.73 -16.57 -1.55
C ILE A 63 -14.46 -17.92 -1.44
N ASP A 64 -15.79 -17.89 -1.32
CA ASP A 64 -16.63 -19.08 -1.46
C ASP A 64 -16.80 -19.41 -2.95
N GLU A 65 -16.19 -20.51 -3.39
CA GLU A 65 -16.20 -20.93 -4.80
C GLU A 65 -17.60 -21.23 -5.34
N LYS A 66 -18.58 -21.55 -4.48
CA LYS A 66 -19.93 -21.93 -4.94
C LYS A 66 -20.74 -20.72 -5.40
N ASN A 67 -20.56 -19.57 -4.75
CA ASN A 67 -21.35 -18.36 -5.01
C ASN A 67 -20.49 -17.15 -5.43
N GLY A 68 -19.16 -17.29 -5.43
CA GLY A 68 -18.20 -16.27 -5.82
C GLY A 68 -18.06 -15.10 -4.82
N ARG A 69 -18.64 -15.19 -3.62
CA ARG A 69 -18.63 -14.11 -2.63
C ARG A 69 -17.41 -14.22 -1.72
N ALA A 70 -16.90 -13.07 -1.31
CA ALA A 70 -15.87 -13.00 -0.27
C ALA A 70 -16.44 -13.42 1.10
N VAL A 71 -15.65 -14.22 1.81
CA VAL A 71 -15.90 -14.75 3.16
C VAL A 71 -15.09 -13.98 4.20
N SER A 72 -13.87 -13.57 3.84
CA SER A 72 -13.02 -12.73 4.69
C SER A 72 -12.12 -11.82 3.86
N VAL A 73 -11.69 -10.73 4.50
CA VAL A 73 -10.58 -9.89 4.06
C VAL A 73 -9.68 -9.64 5.27
N GLU A 74 -8.39 -9.86 5.09
CA GLU A 74 -7.37 -9.61 6.10
C GLU A 74 -6.22 -8.80 5.50
N ARG A 75 -5.79 -7.73 6.17
CA ARG A 75 -4.59 -6.99 5.79
C ARG A 75 -3.34 -7.74 6.20
N ILE A 76 -2.37 -7.81 5.30
CA ILE A 76 -1.05 -8.37 5.52
C ILE A 76 -0.04 -7.23 5.59
N GLN A 77 0.81 -7.25 6.61
CA GLN A 77 1.97 -6.37 6.73
C GLN A 77 3.17 -7.19 7.21
N ILE A 78 4.20 -7.30 6.37
CA ILE A 78 5.48 -7.93 6.71
C ILE A 78 6.51 -6.81 6.83
N LYS A 79 7.16 -6.72 7.99
CA LYS A 79 8.13 -5.67 8.33
C LYS A 79 9.55 -6.20 8.29
#